data_AF-A0A382QA78-F1
#
_entry.id   AF-A0A382QA78-F1
#
_cell.length_a   1.000
_cell.length_b   1.000
_cell.length_c   1.000
_cell.angle_alpha   90.00
_cell.angle_beta   90.00
_cell.angle_gamma   90.00
#
_symmetry.space_group_name_H-M   'P 1'
#
loop_
_entity.id
_entity.type
_entity.pdbx_description
1 polymer ?
#
loop_
_entity_poly.entity_id
_entity_poly.type
_entity_poly.pdbx_seq_one_letter_code
_entity_poly.pdbx_strand_id
1 'polypeptide(L)'
;MPALILIVFIDLLGFGLIIPILPFYAEHFGASPGIVTLLMASYSLMQFIAAPIIGSLSDQYGRRKVILISLAGTCVAYVLMAYASTL
;
A
#
# COMPACT_ATOMS: atom_id res chain seq x y z
N MET A 1 6.73 15.40 16.26
CA MET A 1 5.77 14.36 16.68
C MET A 1 4.39 14.48 16.04
N PRO A 2 3.66 15.62 16.08
CA PRO A 2 2.30 15.70 15.50
C PRO A 2 2.25 15.43 13.99
N ALA A 3 3.26 15.88 13.23
CA ALA A 3 3.34 15.60 11.79
C ALA A 3 3.46 14.10 11.46
N LEU A 4 4.15 13.29 12.30
CA LEU A 4 4.27 11.85 12.07
C LEU A 4 2.93 11.14 12.34
N ILE A 5 2.21 11.57 13.38
CA ILE A 5 0.88 11.04 13.69
C ILE A 5 -0.08 11.34 12.54
N LEU A 6 -0.04 12.56 11.98
CA LEU A 6 -0.85 12.93 10.82
C LEU A 6 -0.53 12.06 9.61
N ILE A 7 0.75 11.81 9.32
CA ILE A 7 1.16 10.98 8.19
C ILE A 7 0.67 9.53 8.38
N VAL A 8 0.88 8.95 9.58
CA VAL A 8 0.39 7.59 9.89
C VAL A 8 -1.14 7.53 9.82
N PHE A 9 -1.83 8.58 10.27
CA PHE A 9 -3.29 8.67 10.15
C PHE A 9 -3.75 8.65 8.69
N ILE A 10 -3.12 9.46 7.83
CA ILE A 10 -3.43 9.49 6.39
C ILE A 10 -3.15 8.12 5.75
N ASP A 11 -2.04 7.48 6.11
CA ASP A 11 -1.66 6.16 5.58
C ASP A 11 -2.67 5.07 5.97
N LEU A 12 -3.06 5.02 7.26
CA LEU A 12 -4.08 4.09 7.75
C LEU A 12 -5.46 4.33 7.10
N LEU A 13 -5.80 5.60 6.82
CA LEU A 13 -7.04 5.96 6.14
C LEU A 13 -7.03 5.47 4.68
N GLY A 14 -5.94 5.69 3.95
CA GLY A 14 -5.77 5.19 2.58
C GLY A 14 -5.80 3.66 2.51
N PHE A 15 -5.07 3.00 3.40
CA PHE A 15 -5.10 1.55 3.54
C PHE A 15 -6.51 1.01 3.84
N GLY A 16 -7.20 1.63 4.82
CA GLY A 16 -8.54 1.24 5.24
C GLY A 16 -9.61 1.44 4.17
N LEU A 17 -9.41 2.37 3.24
CA LEU A 17 -10.28 2.55 2.08
C LEU A 17 -9.96 1.54 0.97
N ILE A 18 -8.68 1.32 0.66
CA ILE A 18 -8.30 0.59 -0.55
C ILE A 18 -8.37 -0.92 -0.41
N ILE A 19 -7.88 -1.49 0.69
CA ILE A 19 -7.90 -2.95 0.91
C ILE A 19 -9.30 -3.56 0.71
N PRO A 20 -10.39 -3.02 1.29
CA PRO A 20 -11.71 -3.59 1.07
C PRO A 20 -12.28 -3.33 -0.33
N ILE A 21 -11.86 -2.25 -1.01
CA ILE A 21 -12.34 -1.91 -2.37
C ILE A 21 -11.62 -2.73 -3.44
N LEU A 22 -10.34 -3.06 -3.23
CA LEU A 22 -9.47 -3.75 -4.18
C LEU A 22 -10.06 -5.06 -4.77
N PRO A 23 -10.68 -5.97 -3.99
CA PRO A 23 -11.30 -7.18 -4.56
C PRO A 23 -12.48 -6.85 -5.50
N PHE A 24 -13.33 -5.88 -5.14
CA PHE A 24 -14.43 -5.44 -6.01
C PHE A 24 -13.92 -4.77 -7.29
N TYR A 25 -12.82 -4.02 -7.18
CA TYR A 25 -12.16 -3.42 -8.34
C TYR A 25 -11.64 -4.52 -9.28
N ALA A 26 -10.95 -5.52 -8.75
CA ALA A 26 -10.45 -6.66 -9.53
C ALA A 26 -11.60 -7.45 -10.20
N GLU A 27 -12.70 -7.71 -9.50
CA GLU A 27 -13.90 -8.33 -10.07
C GLU A 27 -14.50 -7.49 -11.21
N HIS A 28 -14.51 -6.16 -11.09
CA HIS A 28 -14.99 -5.26 -12.14
C HIS A 28 -14.17 -5.38 -13.44
N PHE A 29 -12.87 -5.65 -13.34
CA PHE A 29 -12.00 -5.93 -14.49
C PHE A 29 -12.06 -7.40 -14.96
N GLY A 30 -12.99 -8.19 -14.43
CA GLY A 30 -13.19 -9.59 -14.84
C GLY A 30 -12.21 -10.57 -14.20
N ALA A 31 -11.57 -10.21 -13.07
CA ALA A 31 -10.73 -11.15 -12.33
C ALA A 31 -11.55 -12.34 -11.82
N SER A 32 -11.04 -13.55 -12.03
CA SER A 32 -11.60 -14.74 -11.38
C SER A 32 -11.32 -14.72 -9.87
N PRO A 33 -12.11 -15.43 -9.05
CA PRO A 33 -11.87 -15.53 -7.61
C PRO A 33 -10.45 -16.01 -7.24
N GLY A 34 -9.85 -16.85 -8.10
CA GLY A 34 -8.47 -17.30 -7.94
C GLY A 34 -7.45 -16.17 -8.11
N ILE A 35 -7.68 -15.26 -9.06
CA ILE A 35 -6.82 -14.09 -9.27
C ILE A 35 -6.97 -13.09 -8.12
N VAL A 36 -8.19 -12.84 -7.64
CA VAL A 36 -8.43 -11.98 -6.46
C VAL A 36 -7.71 -12.53 -5.23
N THR A 37 -7.80 -13.85 -5.00
CA THR A 37 -7.09 -14.53 -3.92
C THR A 37 -5.58 -14.38 -4.07
N LEU A 38 -5.04 -14.57 -5.28
CA LEU A 38 -3.62 -14.41 -5.56
C LEU A 38 -3.16 -12.95 -5.34
N LEU A 39 -4.00 -11.98 -5.70
CA LEU A 39 -3.74 -10.56 -5.51
C LEU A 39 -3.64 -10.20 -4.02
N MET A 40 -4.57 -10.68 -3.20
CA MET A 40 -4.52 -10.52 -1.74
C MET A 40 -3.32 -11.26 -1.10
N ALA A 41 -3.00 -12.46 -1.59
CA ALA A 41 -1.85 -13.23 -1.12
C ALA A 41 -0.53 -12.53 -1.48
N SER A 42 -0.43 -11.97 -2.69
CA SER A 42 0.74 -11.20 -3.14
C SER A 42 0.94 -9.95 -2.29
N TYR A 43 -0.15 -9.28 -1.91
CA TYR A 43 -0.13 -8.14 -1.01
C TYR A 43 0.47 -8.52 0.36
N SER A 44 -0.07 -9.58 0.98
CA SER A 44 0.40 -10.07 2.27
C SER A 44 1.86 -10.53 2.23
N LEU A 45 2.27 -11.20 1.15
CA LEU A 45 3.64 -11.65 0.93
C LEU A 45 4.60 -10.46 0.81
N MET A 46 4.24 -9.45 0.00
CA MET A 46 5.04 -8.25 -0.14
C MET A 46 5.11 -7.47 1.16
N GLN A 47 4.03 -7.41 1.95
CA GLN A 47 4.04 -6.78 3.27
C GLN A 47 4.95 -7.52 4.25
N PHE A 48 4.92 -8.86 4.24
CA PHE A 48 5.81 -9.68 5.07
C PHE A 48 7.29 -9.44 4.76
N ILE A 49 7.65 -9.29 3.48
CA ILE A 49 9.03 -9.02 3.04
C ILE A 49 9.41 -7.56 3.28
N ALA A 50 8.53 -6.62 2.94
CA ALA A 50 8.82 -5.18 2.99
C ALA A 50 8.86 -4.64 4.43
N ALA A 51 8.02 -5.15 5.34
CA ALA A 51 7.97 -4.69 6.73
C ALA A 51 9.34 -4.72 7.44
N PRO A 52 10.11 -5.82 7.46
CA PRO A 52 11.43 -5.83 8.09
C PRO A 52 12.46 -4.97 7.35
N ILE A 53 12.38 -4.89 6.02
CA ILE A 53 13.30 -4.08 5.20
C ILE A 53 13.10 -2.59 5.47
N ILE A 54 11.85 -2.11 5.37
CA ILE A 54 11.51 -0.70 5.62
C ILE A 54 11.72 -0.37 7.10
N GLY A 55 11.42 -1.29 8.01
CA GLY A 55 11.67 -1.12 9.44
C GLY A 55 13.15 -0.91 9.76
N SER A 56 14.03 -1.80 9.26
CA SER A 56 15.48 -1.68 9.45
C SER A 56 16.07 -0.43 8.79
N LEU A 57 15.63 -0.07 7.58
CA LEU A 57 16.01 1.18 6.92
C LEU A 57 15.54 2.41 7.71
N SER A 58 14.34 2.37 8.27
CA SER A 58 13.77 3.43 9.09
C SER A 58 14.59 3.68 10.36
N ASP A 59 15.09 2.61 10.97
CA ASP A 59 15.92 2.72 12.17
C ASP A 59 17.34 3.21 11.86
N GLN A 60 17.89 2.93 10.67
CA GLN A 60 19.22 3.40 10.25
C GLN A 60 19.24 4.84 9.72
N TYR A 61 18.30 5.21 8.85
CA TYR A 61 18.28 6.52 8.16
C TYR A 61 17.40 7.57 8.85
N GLY A 62 16.69 7.16 9.90
CA GLY A 62 15.76 7.98 10.67
C GLY A 62 14.32 7.91 10.14
N ARG A 63 13.40 7.58 11.06
CA ARG A 63 11.96 7.35 10.81
C ARG A 63 11.29 8.38 9.91
N ARG A 64 11.58 9.68 10.10
CA ARG A 64 10.93 10.76 9.35
C ARG A 64 11.23 10.70 7.84
N LYS A 65 12.47 10.40 7.44
CA LYS A 65 12.86 10.38 6.02
C LYS A 65 12.23 9.19 5.30
N VAL A 66 12.28 8.02 5.94
CA VAL A 66 11.75 6.78 5.36
C VAL A 66 10.23 6.86 5.20
N ILE A 67 9.50 7.36 6.21
CA ILE A 67 8.05 7.56 6.12
C ILE A 67 7.67 8.50 4.96
N LEU A 68 8.41 9.60 4.74
CA LEU A 68 8.14 10.52 3.63
C LEU A 68 8.37 9.87 2.26
N ILE A 69 9.41 9.05 2.12
CA ILE A 69 9.70 8.31 0.88
C ILE A 69 8.61 7.26 0.63
N SER A 70 8.20 6.52 1.66
CA SER A 70 7.10 5.55 1.57
C SER A 70 5.81 6.23 1.16
N LEU A 71 5.47 7.38 1.76
CA LEU A 71 4.27 8.14 1.42
C LEU A 71 4.29 8.63 -0.03
N ALA A 72 5.44 9.10 -0.51
CA ALA A 72 5.60 9.48 -1.92
C ALA A 72 5.39 8.28 -2.87
N GLY A 73 5.94 7.11 -2.50
CA GLY A 73 5.70 5.86 -3.23
C GLY A 73 4.22 5.46 -3.26
N THR A 74 3.53 5.57 -2.12
CA THR A 74 2.08 5.29 -2.02
C THR A 74 1.26 6.24 -2.91
N CYS A 75 1.57 7.54 -2.91
CA CYS A 75 0.93 8.50 -3.81
C CYS A 75 1.10 8.11 -5.29
N VAL A 76 2.32 7.75 -5.70
CA VAL A 76 2.58 7.30 -7.08
C VAL A 76 1.78 6.03 -7.38
N ALA A 77 1.76 5.06 -6.47
CA ALA A 77 1.01 3.82 -6.64
C ALA A 77 -0.51 4.07 -6.80
N TYR A 78 -1.10 4.96 -6.01
CA TYR A 78 -2.52 5.32 -6.14
C TYR A 78 -2.82 6.07 -7.43
N VAL A 79 -1.93 6.96 -7.88
CA VAL A 79 -2.08 7.61 -9.19
C VAL A 79 -2.04 6.58 -10.31
N LEU A 80 -1.08 5.64 -10.27
CA LEU A 80 -1.02 4.56 -11.25
C LEU A 80 -2.28 3.69 -11.22
N MET A 81 -2.78 3.35 -10.04
CA MET A 81 -4.03 2.59 -9.89
C MET A 81 -5.24 3.36 -10.43
N ALA A 82 -5.29 4.68 -10.27
CA ALA A 82 -6.36 5.52 -10.80
C ALA A 82 -6.38 5.56 -12.34
N TYR A 83 -5.22 5.43 -12.99
CA TYR A 83 -5.11 5.32 -14.45
C TYR A 83 -5.13 3.88 -14.97
N ALA A 84 -5.22 2.88 -14.10
CA ALA A 84 -5.27 1.49 -14.51
C ALA A 84 -6.61 1.20 -15.20
N SER A 85 -6.54 0.89 -16.50
CA SER A 85 -7.71 0.61 -17.35
C SER A 85 -7.95 -0.88 -17.59
N THR A 86 -7.07 -1.75 -17.10
CA THR A 86 -7.13 -3.20 -17.27
C THR A 86 -6.57 -3.90 -16.03
N LEU A 87 -6.93 -5.18 -15.86
CA LEU A 87 -6.34 -6.06 -14.84
C LEU A 87 -4.83 -6.29 -15.07
#